data_AF-A0A1V2GA70-F1
#
_entry.id   AF-A0A1V2GA70-F1
#
_cell.length_a   1.000
_cell.length_b   1.000
_cell.length_c   1.000
_cell.angle_alpha   90.00
_cell.angle_beta   90.00
_cell.angle_gamma   90.00
#
_symmetry.space_group_name_H-M   'P 1'
#
loop_
_entity.id
_entity.type
_entity.pdbx_description
1 polymer ?
#
loop_
_entity_poly.entity_id
_entity_poly.type
_entity_poly.pdbx_seq_one_letter_code
_entity_poly.pdbx_strand_id
1 'polypeptide(L)'
;RQGVSALMALKPETATRLRNGEREEVAINSLRPGDVIEVAAGGRLPADGKLLSPFASFDESALTGESIPVERATGDKVPAGATSVDRLVTLEVLSEPGASAIDRILKLIEEAEERRA
;
A
#
# COMPACT_ATOMS: atom_id res chain seq x y z
N ARG A 1 -21.63 -1.63 -3.01
CA ARG A 1 -21.44 -0.57 -1.97
C ARG A 1 -20.46 -0.98 -0.87
N GLN A 2 -20.73 -2.00 -0.04
CA GLN A 2 -19.82 -2.38 1.07
C GLN A 2 -18.39 -2.74 0.62
N GLY A 3 -18.21 -3.42 -0.53
CA GLY A 3 -16.88 -3.78 -1.03
C GLY A 3 -16.00 -2.60 -1.47
N VAL A 4 -16.58 -1.59 -2.12
CA VAL A 4 -15.86 -0.37 -2.56
C VAL A 4 -15.40 0.44 -1.35
N SER A 5 -16.31 0.67 -0.39
CA SER A 5 -15.98 1.39 0.84
C SER A 5 -14.94 0.64 1.68
N ALA A 6 -14.99 -0.70 1.72
CA ALA A 6 -13.99 -1.51 2.41
C ALA A 6 -12.60 -1.36 1.77
N LEU A 7 -12.50 -1.36 0.43
CA LEU A 7 -11.24 -1.15 -0.29
C LEU A 7 -10.67 0.26 -0.08
N MET A 8 -11.51 1.30 -0.09
CA MET A 8 -11.09 2.67 0.19
C MET A 8 -10.51 2.82 1.60
N ALA A 9 -11.09 2.13 2.59
CA ALA A 9 -10.62 2.13 3.97
C ALA A 9 -9.26 1.43 4.17
N LEU A 10 -8.76 0.68 3.17
CA LEU A 10 -7.44 0.06 3.24
C LEU A 10 -6.30 1.04 2.93
N LYS A 11 -6.59 2.29 2.62
CA LYS A 11 -5.56 3.27 2.26
C LYS A 11 -5.46 4.33 3.36
N PRO A 12 -4.34 4.37 4.12
CA PRO A 12 -4.08 5.47 5.05
C PRO A 12 -4.15 6.84 4.36
N GLU A 13 -4.57 7.87 5.08
CA GLU A 13 -4.62 9.24 4.54
C GLU A 13 -3.23 9.89 4.46
N THR A 14 -2.31 9.46 5.33
CA THR A 14 -0.94 9.96 5.45
C THR A 14 0.08 8.83 5.38
N ALA A 15 1.33 9.19 5.13
CA ALA A 15 2.48 8.30 5.11
C ALA A 15 3.68 8.96 5.81
N THR A 16 4.54 8.16 6.42
CA THR A 16 5.85 8.62 6.90
C THR A 16 6.86 8.46 5.77
N ARG A 17 7.26 9.58 5.13
CA ARG A 17 8.31 9.60 4.12
C ARG A 17 9.67 9.88 4.78
N LEU A 18 10.70 9.19 4.32
CA LEU A 18 12.09 9.43 4.66
C LEU A 18 12.73 10.32 3.59
N ARG A 19 13.17 11.51 3.99
CA ARG A 19 13.88 12.44 3.10
C ARG A 19 15.10 13.00 3.81
N ASN A 20 16.27 12.85 3.20
CA ASN A 20 17.55 13.32 3.75
C ASN A 20 17.86 12.81 5.18
N GLY A 21 17.38 11.61 5.53
CA GLY A 21 17.55 11.03 6.86
C GLY A 21 16.52 11.47 7.90
N GLU A 22 15.58 12.35 7.54
CA GLU A 22 14.49 12.80 8.42
C GLU A 22 13.16 12.15 8.05
N ARG A 23 12.31 11.97 9.07
CA ARG A 23 10.93 11.51 8.93
C ARG A 23 10.00 12.70 8.75
N GLU A 24 9.22 12.69 7.68
CA GLU A 24 8.15 13.66 7.45
C GLU A 24 6.81 12.93 7.27
N GLU A 25 5.79 13.35 8.01
CA GLU A 25 4.43 12.90 7.73
C GLU A 25 3.88 13.71 6.56
N VAL A 26 3.44 13.02 5.51
CA VAL A 26 2.95 13.64 4.28
C VAL A 26 1.62 13.05 3.88
N ALA A 27 0.77 13.86 3.25
CA ALA A 27 -0.47 13.35 2.65
C ALA A 27 -0.14 12.32 1.56
N ILE A 28 -0.91 11.24 1.49
CA ILE A 28 -0.67 10.15 0.55
C ILE A 28 -0.61 10.62 -0.93
N ASN A 29 -1.38 11.65 -1.28
CA ASN A 29 -1.41 12.22 -2.63
C ASN A 29 -0.13 12.98 -3.01
N SER A 30 0.75 13.26 -2.03
CA SER A 30 2.04 13.90 -2.25
C SER A 30 3.18 12.90 -2.50
N LEU A 31 2.96 11.60 -2.26
CA LEU A 31 3.93 10.56 -2.57
C LEU A 31 4.16 10.48 -4.09
N ARG A 32 5.40 10.21 -4.49
CA ARG A 32 5.78 9.98 -5.88
C ARG A 32 6.63 8.71 -6.00
N PRO A 33 6.65 8.05 -7.17
CA PRO A 33 7.59 6.97 -7.42
C PRO A 33 9.02 7.38 -7.08
N GLY A 34 9.74 6.51 -6.37
CA GLY A 34 11.09 6.78 -5.85
C GLY A 34 11.14 7.40 -4.46
N ASP A 35 10.02 7.90 -3.91
CA ASP A 35 9.96 8.28 -2.50
C ASP A 35 10.22 7.07 -1.62
N VAL A 36 10.97 7.24 -0.54
CA VAL A 36 11.20 6.18 0.45
C VAL A 36 10.27 6.41 1.63
N ILE A 37 9.50 5.40 2.01
CA ILE A 37 8.56 5.47 3.13
C ILE A 37 8.89 4.43 4.20
N GLU A 38 8.51 4.73 5.43
CA GLU A 38 8.49 3.79 6.53
C GLU A 38 7.06 3.37 6.88
N VAL A 39 6.90 2.08 7.17
CA VAL A 39 5.64 1.52 7.66
C VAL A 39 5.93 0.72 8.92
N ALA A 40 5.33 1.11 10.03
CA ALA A 40 5.50 0.44 11.32
C ALA A 40 4.93 -0.99 11.31
N ALA A 41 5.32 -1.79 12.30
CA ALA A 41 4.66 -3.07 12.57
C ALA A 41 3.15 -2.86 12.84
N GLY A 42 2.30 -3.69 12.24
CA GLY A 42 0.86 -3.51 12.20
C GLY A 42 0.38 -2.36 11.29
N GLY A 43 1.30 -1.61 10.69
CA GLY A 43 1.02 -0.49 9.80
C GLY A 43 0.68 -0.96 8.39
N ARG A 44 -0.19 -0.20 7.73
CA ARG A 44 -0.67 -0.50 6.38
C ARG A 44 0.08 0.31 5.33
N LEU A 45 0.37 -0.31 4.19
CA LEU A 45 1.08 0.33 3.10
C LEU A 45 0.18 1.37 2.40
N PRO A 46 0.63 2.63 2.27
CA PRO A 46 -0.14 3.67 1.60
C PRO A 46 -0.10 3.53 0.06
N ALA A 47 0.99 3.04 -0.50
CA ALA A 47 1.19 2.94 -1.95
C ALA A 47 1.75 1.56 -2.33
N ASP A 48 1.69 1.22 -3.62
CA ASP A 48 2.45 0.06 -4.12
C ASP A 48 3.94 0.37 -3.90
N GLY A 49 4.67 -0.57 -3.31
CA GLY A 49 6.06 -0.36 -2.90
C GLY A 49 6.98 -1.51 -3.27
N LYS A 50 8.28 -1.21 -3.32
CA LYS A 50 9.36 -2.19 -3.42
C LYS A 50 10.06 -2.27 -2.07
N LEU A 51 10.15 -3.46 -1.48
CA LEU A 51 10.76 -3.63 -0.16
C LEU A 51 12.25 -3.30 -0.21
N LEU A 52 12.69 -2.38 0.65
CA LEU A 52 14.12 -2.05 0.84
C LEU A 52 14.71 -2.77 2.05
N SER A 53 13.89 -3.12 3.04
CA SER A 53 14.30 -3.95 4.17
C SER A 53 14.74 -5.36 3.71
N PRO A 54 15.63 -6.05 4.48
CA PRO A 54 16.10 -7.39 4.12
C PRO A 54 14.98 -8.41 3.86
N PHE A 55 14.00 -8.45 4.76
CA PHE A 55 12.82 -9.30 4.66
C PHE A 55 11.72 -8.82 5.62
N ALA A 56 10.47 -9.13 5.30
CA ALA A 56 9.31 -8.87 6.15
C ALA A 56 8.12 -9.78 5.78
N SER A 57 7.19 -9.95 6.73
CA SER A 57 5.92 -10.61 6.49
C SER A 57 4.80 -9.58 6.32
N PHE A 58 3.96 -9.80 5.31
CA PHE A 58 2.84 -8.91 4.98
C PHE A 58 1.51 -9.67 4.97
N ASP A 59 0.53 -9.13 5.68
CA ASP A 59 -0.85 -9.55 5.56
C ASP A 59 -1.49 -8.85 4.35
N GLU A 60 -1.76 -9.63 3.30
CA GLU A 60 -2.41 -9.20 2.07
C GLU A 60 -3.90 -9.61 2.02
N SER A 61 -4.45 -10.17 3.11
CA SER A 61 -5.79 -10.76 3.17
C SER A 61 -6.91 -9.77 2.83
N ALA A 62 -6.72 -8.50 3.15
CA ALA A 62 -7.68 -7.45 2.83
C ALA A 62 -7.84 -7.23 1.31
N LEU A 63 -6.82 -7.60 0.53
CA LEU A 63 -6.80 -7.46 -0.93
C LEU A 63 -7.09 -8.79 -1.63
N THR A 64 -6.46 -9.88 -1.19
CA THR A 64 -6.52 -11.18 -1.86
C THR A 64 -7.57 -12.13 -1.27
N GLY A 65 -8.00 -11.90 -0.03
CA GLY A 65 -8.85 -12.82 0.73
C GLY A 65 -8.08 -14.00 1.35
N GLU A 66 -6.77 -14.09 1.15
CA GLU A 66 -5.95 -15.18 1.68
C GLU A 66 -5.38 -14.79 3.05
N SER A 67 -5.72 -15.53 4.11
CA SER A 67 -5.39 -15.17 5.50
C SER A 67 -3.94 -15.45 5.92
N ILE A 68 -3.14 -16.11 5.09
CA ILE A 68 -1.76 -16.47 5.44
C ILE A 68 -0.84 -15.32 5.02
N PRO A 69 -0.09 -14.70 5.97
CA PRO A 69 0.87 -13.66 5.62
C PRO A 69 1.92 -14.16 4.63
N VAL A 70 2.31 -13.27 3.71
CA VAL A 70 3.28 -13.55 2.66
C VAL A 70 4.64 -12.98 3.07
N GLU A 71 5.67 -13.83 3.06
CA GLU A 71 7.06 -13.37 3.25
C GLU A 71 7.57 -12.71 1.96
N ARG A 72 8.24 -11.58 2.12
CA ARG A 72 8.85 -10.79 1.04
C ARG A 72 10.30 -10.49 1.38
N ALA A 73 11.17 -10.57 0.39
CA ALA A 73 12.57 -10.20 0.49
C ALA A 73 12.83 -8.82 -0.13
N THR A 74 14.03 -8.26 0.10
CA THR A 74 14.44 -7.02 -0.56
C THR A 74 14.26 -7.09 -2.07
N GLY A 75 13.65 -6.06 -2.66
CA GLY A 75 13.36 -5.97 -4.09
C GLY A 75 11.98 -6.49 -4.48
N ASP A 76 11.31 -7.25 -3.61
CA ASP A 76 9.95 -7.71 -3.89
C ASP A 76 8.94 -6.55 -3.87
N LYS A 77 7.92 -6.68 -4.72
CA LYS A 77 6.80 -5.74 -4.77
C LYS A 77 5.76 -6.10 -3.73
N VAL A 78 5.23 -5.09 -3.08
CA VAL A 78 4.16 -5.22 -2.08
C VAL A 78 3.04 -4.24 -2.45
N PRO A 79 1.78 -4.70 -2.58
CA PRO A 79 0.69 -3.84 -3.00
C PRO A 79 0.27 -2.86 -1.89
N ALA A 80 -0.29 -1.72 -2.29
CA ALA A 80 -0.99 -0.84 -1.35
C ALA A 80 -2.05 -1.61 -0.58
N GLY A 81 -2.24 -1.25 0.69
CA GLY A 81 -3.19 -1.91 1.58
C GLY A 81 -2.69 -3.18 2.24
N ALA A 82 -1.54 -3.73 1.85
CA ALA A 82 -0.88 -4.78 2.64
C ALA A 82 -0.49 -4.24 4.02
N THR A 83 -0.52 -5.08 5.05
CA THR A 83 -0.16 -4.70 6.42
C THR A 83 1.16 -5.35 6.80
N SER A 84 2.15 -4.57 7.24
CA SER A 84 3.37 -5.16 7.80
C SER A 84 3.03 -5.83 9.12
N VAL A 85 3.39 -7.10 9.30
CA VAL A 85 2.92 -7.87 10.46
C VAL A 85 3.72 -7.53 11.72
N ASP A 86 5.04 -7.71 11.66
CA ASP A 86 5.88 -7.87 12.87
C ASP A 86 7.00 -6.85 13.01
N ARG A 87 7.23 -5.97 12.03
CA ARG A 87 8.39 -5.07 12.02
C ARG A 87 8.16 -3.74 11.31
N LEU A 88 8.99 -2.76 11.66
CA LEU A 88 9.15 -1.57 10.84
C LEU A 88 9.82 -1.96 9.51
N VAL A 89 9.25 -1.52 8.41
CA VAL A 89 9.78 -1.75 7.06
C VAL A 89 9.99 -0.44 6.33
N THR A 90 10.98 -0.44 5.45
CA THR A 90 11.24 0.66 4.52
C THR A 90 10.92 0.20 3.11
N LEU A 91 10.18 1.00 2.36
CA LEU A 91 9.81 0.71 0.98
C LEU A 91 10.07 1.91 0.07
N GLU A 92 10.46 1.65 -1.17
CA GLU A 92 10.46 2.63 -2.25
C GLU A 92 9.09 2.62 -2.92
N VAL A 93 8.43 3.78 -3.03
CA VAL A 93 7.15 3.94 -3.70
C VAL A 93 7.30 3.64 -5.19
N LEU A 94 6.39 2.82 -5.74
CA LEU A 94 6.36 2.43 -7.15
C LEU A 94 5.21 3.07 -7.92
N SER A 95 4.07 3.30 -7.27
CA SER A 95 2.86 3.82 -7.92
C SER A 95 2.76 5.34 -7.84
N GLU A 96 2.25 5.95 -8.91
CA GLU A 96 1.75 7.32 -8.88
C GLU A 96 0.52 7.45 -7.94
N PRO A 97 0.24 8.65 -7.41
CA PRO A 97 -1.01 8.91 -6.71
C PRO A 97 -2.23 8.51 -7.56
N GLY A 98 -3.14 7.74 -6.97
CA GLY A 98 -4.34 7.27 -7.65
C GLY A 98 -4.08 6.13 -8.66
N ALA A 99 -2.87 5.57 -8.69
CA ALA A 99 -2.50 4.49 -9.60
C ALA A 99 -2.03 3.21 -8.88
N SER A 100 -2.32 3.04 -7.58
CA SER A 100 -1.98 1.82 -6.84
C SER A 100 -2.84 0.62 -7.24
N ALA A 101 -2.51 -0.58 -6.76
CA ALA A 101 -3.32 -1.78 -6.97
C ALA A 101 -4.77 -1.59 -6.52
N ILE A 102 -4.98 -0.97 -5.35
CA ILE A 102 -6.31 -0.64 -4.84
C ILE A 102 -7.02 0.33 -5.77
N ASP A 103 -6.35 1.40 -6.20
CA ASP A 103 -6.97 2.40 -7.09
C ASP A 103 -7.41 1.77 -8.43
N ARG A 104 -6.60 0.84 -8.98
CA ARG A 104 -6.95 0.08 -10.18
C ARG A 104 -8.18 -0.80 -9.98
N ILE A 105 -8.30 -1.47 -8.82
CA ILE A 105 -9.47 -2.30 -8.51
C ILE A 105 -10.71 -1.44 -8.34
N LEU A 106 -10.61 -0.31 -7.64
CA LEU A 106 -11.72 0.63 -7.47
C LEU A 106 -12.26 1.09 -8.82
N LYS A 107 -11.36 1.50 -9.72
CA LYS A 107 -11.72 1.92 -11.08
C LYS A 107 -12.43 0.81 -11.87
N LEU A 108 -11.93 -0.43 -11.79
CA LEU A 108 -12.56 -1.58 -12.47
C LEU A 108 -13.98 -1.87 -11.95
N ILE A 109 -14.21 -1.69 -10.64
CA ILE A 109 -15.54 -1.86 -10.05
C ILE A 109 -16.48 -0.75 -10.54
N GLU A 110 -16.03 0.51 -10.54
CA GLU A 110 -16.79 1.66 -11.04
C GLU A 110 -17.19 1.47 -12.51
N GLU A 111 -16.24 1.13 -13.39
CA GLU A 111 -16.50 0.89 -14.82
C GLU A 111 -17.49 -0.28 -15.04
N ALA A 112 -17.47 -1.30 -14.19
CA ALA A 112 -18.38 -2.43 -14.28
C ALA A 112 -19.81 -2.09 -13.81
N GLU A 113 -19.96 -1.19 -12.84
CA GLU A 113 -21.25 -0.67 -12.40
C GLU A 113 -21.87 0.24 -13.47
N GLU A 114 -21.08 1.11 -14.11
CA GLU A 114 -21.54 1.99 -15.20
C GLU A 114 -22.06 1.20 -16.41
N ARG A 115 -21.41 0.09 -16.79
CA ARG A 115 -21.87 -0.75 -17.92
C ARG A 115 -23.16 -1.51 -17.65
N ARG A 116 -23.60 -1.60 -16.39
CA ARG A 116 -24.84 -2.26 -15.99
C ARG A 116 -26.02 -1.29 -15.86
N ALA A 117 -25.75 0.02 -15.86
CA ALA A 117 -26.73 1.09 -15.83
C ALA A 117 -27.16 1.47 -17.26
#